data_AF-A0A968YCZ1-F1
#
_entry.id   AF-A0A968YCZ1-F1
#
_cell.length_a   1.000
_cell.length_b   1.000
_cell.length_c   1.000
_cell.angle_alpha   90.00
_cell.angle_beta   90.00
_cell.angle_gamma   90.00
#
_symmetry.space_group_name_H-M   'P 1'
#
loop_
_entity.id
_entity.type
_entity.pdbx_description
1 polymer ?
#
loop_
_entity_poly.entity_id
_entity_poly.type
_entity_poly.pdbx_seq_one_letter_code
_entity_poly.pdbx_strand_id
1 'polypeptide(L)'
;MKQQYRIRNWSEYNAGLKQRGSLTFWVSEDAIDQWLNSNPSGQLGAPRIYSDLAILSVLTVVTPKNWTVGRESKLKSRRNWGHDKKAKEL
;
A
#
# COMPACT_ATOMS: atom_id res chain seq x y z
N MET A 1 -14.12 32.18 -16.68
CA MET A 1 -14.80 30.86 -16.68
C MET A 1 -13.82 29.80 -16.16
N LYS A 2 -14.19 29.03 -15.13
CA LYS A 2 -13.30 28.03 -14.51
C LYS A 2 -13.45 26.71 -15.29
N GLN A 3 -12.40 26.25 -15.97
CA GLN A 3 -12.46 24.98 -16.71
C GLN A 3 -12.57 23.82 -15.72
N GLN A 4 -13.64 23.04 -15.82
CA GLN A 4 -13.81 21.81 -15.06
C GLN A 4 -12.91 20.73 -15.67
N TYR A 5 -11.76 20.50 -15.04
CA TYR A 5 -10.87 19.41 -15.40
C TYR A 5 -11.49 18.08 -14.95
N ARG A 6 -11.95 17.28 -15.90
CA ARG A 6 -12.47 15.92 -15.65
C ARG A 6 -11.42 14.92 -16.13
N ILE A 7 -10.81 14.20 -15.18
CA ILE A 7 -9.83 13.15 -15.48
C ILE A 7 -10.58 12.00 -16.18
N ARG A 8 -10.42 11.89 -17.50
CA ARG A 8 -11.05 10.84 -18.33
C ARG A 8 -10.15 9.62 -18.53
N ASN A 9 -8.85 9.74 -18.27
CA ASN A 9 -7.85 8.71 -18.55
C ASN A 9 -7.57 7.76 -17.37
N TRP A 10 -8.40 7.77 -16.31
CA TRP A 10 -8.14 6.97 -15.11
C TRP A 10 -8.00 5.47 -15.42
N SER A 11 -8.78 4.97 -16.38
CA SER A 11 -8.72 3.57 -16.82
C SER A 11 -7.36 3.22 -17.43
N GLU A 12 -6.87 4.03 -18.38
CA GLU A 12 -5.56 3.81 -19.04
C GLU A 12 -4.41 3.93 -18.05
N TYR A 13 -4.45 4.94 -17.17
CA TYR A 13 -3.45 5.13 -16.14
C TYR A 13 -3.40 3.93 -15.17
N ASN A 14 -4.57 3.43 -14.77
CA ASN A 14 -4.69 2.27 -13.89
C ASN A 14 -4.21 0.98 -14.56
N ALA A 15 -4.44 0.80 -15.87
CA ALA A 15 -3.94 -0.35 -16.61
C ALA A 15 -2.40 -0.39 -16.62
N GLY A 16 -1.75 0.75 -16.86
CA GLY A 16 -0.29 0.86 -16.77
C GLY A 16 0.26 0.60 -15.36
N LEU A 17 -0.45 1.07 -14.32
CA LEU A 17 -0.09 0.78 -12.93
C LEU A 17 -0.20 -0.71 -12.58
N LYS A 18 -1.24 -1.41 -13.04
CA LYS A 18 -1.41 -2.85 -12.84
C LYS A 18 -0.26 -3.66 -13.44
N GLN A 19 0.26 -3.25 -14.61
CA GLN A 19 1.39 -3.91 -15.25
C GLN A 19 2.72 -3.63 -14.55
N ARG A 20 2.87 -2.49 -13.87
CA ARG A 20 4.15 -2.06 -13.25
C ARG A 20 4.53 -2.81 -11.97
N GLY A 21 3.84 -3.90 -11.66
CA GLY A 21 4.06 -4.72 -10.46
C GLY A 21 3.22 -6.00 -10.42
N SER A 22 2.88 -6.58 -11.58
CA SER A 22 2.11 -7.84 -11.62
C SER A 22 2.94 -8.97 -11.04
N LEU A 23 2.48 -9.56 -9.93
CA LEU A 23 3.11 -10.70 -9.28
C LEU A 23 2.13 -11.87 -9.30
N THR A 24 2.56 -12.99 -9.90
CA THR A 24 1.83 -14.25 -9.89
C THR A 24 2.62 -15.24 -9.05
N PHE A 25 2.00 -15.79 -8.03
CA PHE A 25 2.59 -16.81 -7.17
C PHE A 25 1.58 -17.92 -6.91
N TRP A 26 2.11 -19.11 -6.65
CA TRP A 26 1.32 -20.28 -6.29
C TRP A 26 1.13 -20.30 -4.77
N VAL A 27 -0.09 -20.60 -4.34
CA VAL A 27 -0.45 -20.76 -2.93
C VAL A 27 -0.89 -22.21 -2.75
N SER A 28 -0.47 -22.85 -1.65
CA SER A 28 -0.90 -24.21 -1.33
C SER A 28 -2.41 -24.24 -1.06
N GLU A 29 -3.06 -25.35 -1.42
CA GLU A 29 -4.50 -25.53 -1.25
C GLU A 29 -4.92 -25.41 0.22
N ASP A 30 -4.14 -26.00 1.15
CA ASP A 30 -4.33 -25.85 2.60
C ASP A 30 -4.33 -24.39 3.08
N ALA A 31 -3.58 -23.51 2.40
CA ALA A 31 -3.52 -22.09 2.78
C ALA A 31 -4.73 -21.33 2.23
N ILE A 32 -5.28 -21.74 1.07
CA ILE A 32 -6.51 -21.21 0.50
C ILE A 32 -7.69 -21.56 1.42
N ASP A 33 -7.74 -22.78 1.92
CA ASP A 33 -8.79 -23.23 2.85
C ASP A 33 -8.80 -22.42 4.14
N GLN A 34 -7.63 -21.99 4.61
CA GLN A 34 -7.45 -21.15 5.81
C GLN A 34 -7.48 -19.64 5.52
N TRP A 35 -7.79 -19.22 4.29
CA TRP A 35 -7.66 -17.83 3.87
C TRP A 35 -8.77 -16.93 4.42
N LEU A 36 -9.99 -17.48 4.50
CA LEU A 36 -11.15 -16.80 5.02
C LEU A 36 -11.34 -17.15 6.49
N ASN A 37 -11.81 -16.18 7.28
CA ASN A 37 -12.22 -16.49 8.64
C ASN A 37 -13.56 -17.21 8.62
N SER A 38 -13.58 -18.43 9.12
CA SER A 38 -14.79 -19.23 9.29
C SER A 38 -15.67 -18.76 10.46
N ASN A 39 -15.10 -17.98 11.39
CA ASN A 39 -15.81 -17.50 12.58
C ASN A 39 -16.21 -16.03 12.44
N PRO A 40 -17.51 -15.72 12.26
CA PRO A 40 -17.99 -14.35 12.40
C PRO A 40 -17.72 -13.88 13.83
N SER A 41 -17.07 -12.72 13.99
CA SER A 41 -16.58 -12.31 15.32
C SER A 41 -17.71 -11.99 16.31
N GLY A 42 -18.96 -11.92 15.86
CA GLY A 42 -20.14 -11.62 16.68
C GLY A 42 -20.12 -10.22 17.30
N GLN A 43 -19.09 -9.41 17.03
CA GLN A 43 -18.90 -8.09 17.57
C GLN A 43 -19.47 -7.02 16.64
N LEU A 44 -19.91 -5.90 17.23
CA LEU A 44 -20.31 -4.71 16.50
C LEU A 44 -19.10 -4.14 15.74
N GLY A 45 -19.18 -4.09 14.41
CA GLY A 45 -18.10 -3.61 13.56
C GLY A 45 -18.04 -4.34 12.22
N ALA A 46 -17.04 -4.03 11.40
CA ALA A 46 -16.81 -4.72 10.14
C ALA A 46 -16.37 -6.17 10.42
N PRO A 47 -17.01 -7.19 9.82
CA PRO A 47 -16.61 -8.58 10.01
C PRO A 47 -15.20 -8.78 9.46
N ARG A 48 -14.39 -9.55 10.20
CA ARG A 48 -13.05 -9.90 9.76
C ARG A 48 -13.15 -10.99 8.70
N ILE A 49 -13.07 -10.63 7.42
CA ILE A 49 -13.25 -11.58 6.30
C ILE A 49 -12.01 -12.45 6.09
N TYR A 50 -10.82 -11.89 6.27
CA TYR A 50 -9.54 -12.56 5.99
C TYR A 50 -8.81 -12.97 7.27
N SER A 51 -8.20 -14.15 7.25
CA SER A 51 -7.40 -14.66 8.36
C SER A 51 -6.11 -13.86 8.56
N ASP A 52 -5.53 -13.94 9.77
CA ASP A 52 -4.22 -13.35 10.09
C ASP A 52 -3.16 -13.84 9.12
N LEU A 53 -3.20 -15.13 8.77
CA LEU A 53 -2.28 -15.75 7.84
C LEU A 53 -2.38 -15.10 6.46
N ALA A 54 -3.58 -14.95 5.91
CA ALA A 54 -3.79 -14.27 4.63
C ALA A 54 -3.26 -12.83 4.64
N ILE A 55 -3.54 -12.09 5.71
CA ILE A 55 -3.09 -10.70 5.87
C ILE A 55 -1.55 -10.63 5.95
N LEU A 56 -0.93 -11.49 6.76
CA LEU A 56 0.52 -11.55 6.94
C LEU A 56 1.25 -11.97 5.65
N SER A 57 0.70 -12.93 4.90
CA SER A 57 1.25 -13.36 3.61
C SER A 57 1.29 -12.21 2.61
N VAL A 58 0.17 -11.51 2.42
CA VAL A 58 0.12 -10.35 1.51
C VAL A 58 1.02 -9.22 2.00
N LEU A 59 1.08 -8.98 3.31
CA LEU A 59 1.96 -7.97 3.90
C LEU A 59 3.43 -8.29 3.62
N THR A 60 3.83 -9.55 3.74
CA THR A 60 5.20 -10.00 3.47
C THR A 60 5.57 -9.78 2.00
N VAL A 61 4.65 -10.11 1.08
CA VAL A 61 4.83 -9.90 -0.36
C VAL A 61 4.95 -8.42 -0.72
N VAL A 62 4.09 -7.58 -0.13
CA VAL A 62 4.10 -6.14 -0.46
C VAL A 62 5.28 -5.40 0.15
N THR A 63 5.87 -5.89 1.25
CA THR A 63 7.02 -5.25 1.89
C THR A 63 8.32 -5.59 1.15
N PRO A 64 8.89 -4.65 0.36
CA PRO A 64 10.17 -4.88 -0.27
C PRO A 64 11.25 -4.87 0.82
N LYS A 65 12.12 -5.88 0.88
CA LYS A 65 13.23 -5.95 1.87
C LYS A 65 14.11 -4.69 1.88
N ASN A 66 14.17 -3.94 0.78
CA ASN A 66 14.96 -2.70 0.63
C ASN A 66 14.19 -1.41 1.01
N TRP A 67 12.91 -1.49 1.32
CA TRP A 67 12.06 -0.34 1.65
C TRP A 67 12.35 0.26 3.03
N THR A 68 12.90 -0.53 3.96
CA THR A 68 13.32 -0.07 5.28
C THR A 68 14.47 0.93 5.21
N VAL A 69 15.43 0.73 4.29
CA VAL A 69 16.62 1.59 4.11
C VAL A 69 16.26 2.99 3.58
N GLY A 70 15.29 3.08 2.67
CA GLY A 70 14.87 4.36 2.07
C GLY A 70 14.01 5.25 2.99
N ARG A 71 13.48 4.71 4.09
CA ARG A 71 12.58 5.45 5.00
C ARG A 71 13.36 6.40 5.90
N GLU A 72 14.55 6.01 6.35
CA GLU A 72 15.40 6.84 7.21
C GLU A 72 15.99 8.05 6.47
N SER A 73 16.37 7.87 5.21
CA SER A 73 16.90 8.96 4.37
C SER A 73 15.83 10.01 4.06
N LYS A 74 14.58 9.61 3.79
CA LYS A 74 13.45 10.55 3.67
C LYS A 74 13.09 11.22 5.00
N LEU A 75 13.17 10.52 6.13
CA LEU A 75 12.93 11.11 7.45
C LEU A 75 14.04 12.10 7.88
N LYS A 76 15.30 11.86 7.50
CA LYS A 76 16.40 12.82 7.69
C LYS A 76 16.24 14.06 6.79
N SER A 77 15.86 13.90 5.53
CA SER A 77 15.59 15.02 4.61
C SER A 77 14.43 15.90 5.10
N ARG A 78 13.37 15.31 5.65
CA ARG A 78 12.23 16.05 6.23
C ARG A 78 12.58 16.82 7.51
N ARG A 79 13.56 16.36 8.30
CA ARG A 79 14.07 17.10 9.46
C ARG A 79 14.87 18.34 9.04
N ASN A 80 15.61 18.26 7.93
CA ASN A 80 16.44 19.37 7.45
C ASN A 80 15.64 20.47 6.70
N TRP A 81 14.41 20.19 6.26
CA TRP A 81 13.52 21.17 5.61
C TRP A 81 13.20 22.41 6.47
N GLY A 82 13.22 22.26 7.81
CA GLY A 82 12.97 23.37 8.74
C GLY A 82 14.14 24.37 8.85
N HIS A 83 15.36 23.95 8.53
CA HIS A 83 16.55 24.82 8.56
C HIS A 83 16.74 25.57 7.24
N ASP A 84 16.35 24.96 6.12
CA ASP A 84 16.62 25.48 4.77
C ASP A 84 15.70 26.65 4.39
N LYS A 85 14.49 26.74 4.98
CA LYS A 85 13.58 27.87 4.75
C LYS A 85 14.07 29.20 5.34
N LYS A 86 14.90 29.19 6.39
CA LYS A 86 15.48 30.41 6.97
C LYS A 86 16.62 30.99 6.13
N ALA A 87 17.18 30.23 5.18
CA ALA A 87 18.31 30.66 4.36
C ALA A 87 17.91 31.36 3.05
N LYS A 88 16.61 31.47 2.74
CA LYS A 88 16.10 32.09 1.49
C LYS A 88 15.39 33.44 1.69
N GLU A 89 15.44 34.02 2.88
CA GLU A 89 14.87 35.35 3.19
C GLU A 89 15.94 36.42 3.48
N LEU A 90 17.14 36.28 2.91
CA LEU A 90 18.15 37.35 2.84
C LEU A 90 18.41 37.75 1.39
#